data_AF-A0A9K3DRX4-F1
#
_entry.id   AF-A0A9K3DRX4-F1
#
_cell.length_a   1.000
_cell.length_b   1.000
_cell.length_c   1.000
_cell.angle_alpha   90.00
_cell.angle_beta   90.00
_cell.angle_gamma   90.00
#
_symmetry.space_group_name_H-M   'P 1'
#
loop_
_entity.id
_entity.type
_entity.pdbx_description
1 polymer ?
#
loop_
_entity_poly.entity_id
_entity_poly.type
_entity_poly.pdbx_seq_one_letter_code
_entity_poly.pdbx_strand_id
1 'polypeptide(L)'
;MRDLGIRHIIGTVLDAPENTAAVNELRERAREAGFKAGYARCISHMNPLYQSKFTDEWSGFHGVDVEARLAAAVEAYNNLSISAIDDIDECLEAEDCVDRLRLLYADPEEDEGEISGGTKGDAGTSGTK
;
A
#
# COMPACT_ATOMS: atom_id res chain seq x y z
N MET A 1 15.08 7.49 15.40
CA MET A 1 15.69 6.22 14.95
C MET A 1 14.70 5.05 14.97
N ARG A 2 14.27 4.47 16.11
CA ARG A 2 13.39 3.26 16.11
C ARG A 2 12.04 3.44 15.37
N ASP A 3 11.37 4.58 15.53
CA ASP A 3 10.06 4.83 14.90
C ASP A 3 10.14 5.24 13.42
N LEU A 4 11.34 5.57 12.92
CA LEU A 4 11.55 5.87 11.49
C LEU A 4 11.80 4.59 10.69
N GLY A 5 12.66 3.68 11.18
CA GLY A 5 12.97 2.43 10.48
C GLY A 5 11.73 1.54 10.27
N ILE A 6 10.92 1.33 11.31
CA ILE A 6 9.69 0.52 11.20
C ILE A 6 8.71 1.16 10.22
N ARG A 7 8.60 2.49 10.22
CA ARG A 7 7.71 3.21 9.30
C ARG A 7 8.18 3.08 7.85
N HIS A 8 9.48 3.13 7.62
CA HIS A 8 10.05 2.97 6.28
C HIS A 8 9.82 1.55 5.75
N ILE A 9 10.04 0.52 6.58
CA ILE A 9 9.76 -0.88 6.25
C ILE A 9 8.25 -1.11 5.96
N ILE A 10 7.36 -0.53 6.77
CA ILE A 10 5.92 -0.61 6.50
C ILE A 10 5.59 0.11 5.18
N GLY A 11 6.18 1.27 4.94
CA GLY A 11 6.00 2.03 3.70
C GLY A 11 6.40 1.22 2.48
N THR A 12 7.57 0.57 2.49
CA THR A 12 8.06 -0.23 1.36
C THR A 12 7.15 -1.42 1.05
N VAL A 13 6.57 -2.05 2.07
CA VAL A 13 5.59 -3.13 1.89
C VAL A 13 4.25 -2.60 1.36
N LEU A 14 3.74 -1.49 1.91
CA LEU A 14 2.46 -0.92 1.49
C LEU A 14 2.51 -0.33 0.09
N ASP A 15 3.62 0.30 -0.26
CA ASP A 15 3.87 0.94 -1.55
C ASP A 15 4.45 -0.03 -2.59
N ALA A 16 4.63 -1.30 -2.22
CA ALA A 16 5.07 -2.34 -3.14
C ALA A 16 4.15 -2.38 -4.38
N PRO A 17 4.72 -2.49 -5.59
CA PRO A 17 3.94 -2.44 -6.83
C PRO A 17 2.92 -3.58 -6.90
N GLU A 18 3.22 -4.74 -6.33
CA GLU A 18 2.32 -5.89 -6.22
C GLU A 18 1.07 -5.55 -5.39
N ASN A 19 1.27 -4.96 -4.20
CA ASN A 19 0.17 -4.53 -3.33
C ASN A 19 -0.65 -3.40 -3.97
N THR A 20 0.03 -2.42 -4.56
CA THR A 20 -0.62 -1.31 -5.28
C THR A 20 -1.48 -1.82 -6.42
N ALA A 21 -0.98 -2.75 -7.23
CA ALA A 21 -1.73 -3.34 -8.34
C ALA A 21 -2.95 -4.14 -7.83
N ALA A 22 -2.76 -4.98 -6.82
CA ALA A 22 -3.83 -5.82 -6.28
C ALA A 22 -4.95 -4.98 -5.61
N VAL A 23 -4.60 -3.94 -4.86
CA VAL A 23 -5.58 -3.02 -4.25
C VAL A 23 -6.35 -2.25 -5.33
N ASN A 24 -5.66 -1.80 -6.39
CA ASN A 24 -6.33 -1.12 -7.50
C ASN A 24 -7.33 -2.05 -8.21
N GLU A 25 -6.93 -3.29 -8.52
CA GLU A 25 -7.83 -4.28 -9.11
C GLU A 25 -9.04 -4.54 -8.19
N LEU A 26 -8.81 -4.77 -6.90
CA LEU A 26 -9.87 -4.99 -5.92
C LEU A 26 -10.85 -3.80 -5.87
N ARG A 27 -10.33 -2.58 -5.84
CA ARG A 27 -11.13 -1.35 -5.87
C ARG A 27 -11.99 -1.26 -7.12
N GLU A 28 -11.42 -1.58 -8.28
CA GLU A 28 -12.15 -1.56 -9.54
C GLU A 28 -13.25 -2.63 -9.57
N ARG A 29 -12.96 -3.88 -9.16
CA ARG A 29 -14.01 -4.92 -9.09
C ARG A 29 -15.10 -4.60 -8.08
N ALA A 30 -14.75 -4.04 -6.94
CA ALA A 30 -15.74 -3.60 -5.95
C ALA A 30 -16.63 -2.48 -6.50
N ARG A 31 -16.06 -1.56 -7.29
CA ARG A 31 -16.80 -0.50 -7.99
C ARG A 31 -17.77 -1.09 -9.01
N GLU A 32 -17.32 -2.04 -9.85
CA GLU A 32 -18.18 -2.73 -10.83
C GLU A 32 -19.36 -3.44 -10.16
N ALA A 33 -19.09 -4.21 -9.10
CA ALA A 33 -20.13 -4.91 -8.32
C ALA A 33 -21.12 -3.92 -7.70
N GLY A 34 -20.60 -2.86 -7.07
CA GLY A 34 -21.42 -1.78 -6.49
C GLY A 34 -22.30 -1.09 -7.53
N PHE A 35 -21.80 -0.82 -8.74
CA PHE A 35 -22.58 -0.25 -9.83
C PHE A 35 -23.72 -1.17 -10.26
N LYS A 36 -23.45 -2.46 -10.44
CA LYS A 36 -24.49 -3.43 -10.82
C LYS A 36 -25.56 -3.57 -9.75
N ALA A 37 -25.15 -3.68 -8.48
CA ALA A 37 -26.07 -3.75 -7.34
C ALA A 37 -26.93 -2.47 -7.21
N GLY A 38 -26.31 -1.29 -7.40
CA GLY A 38 -27.00 -0.01 -7.42
C GLY A 38 -28.04 0.07 -8.54
N TYR A 39 -27.69 -0.35 -9.74
CA TYR A 39 -28.62 -0.38 -10.89
C TYR A 39 -29.80 -1.31 -10.64
N ALA A 40 -29.55 -2.52 -10.12
CA ALA A 40 -30.60 -3.47 -9.75
C ALA A 40 -31.54 -2.89 -8.68
N ARG A 41 -31.01 -2.14 -7.71
CA ARG A 41 -31.80 -1.43 -6.70
C ARG A 41 -32.65 -0.30 -7.31
N CYS A 42 -32.12 0.43 -8.28
CA CYS A 42 -32.92 1.44 -9.00
C CYS A 42 -34.10 0.79 -9.73
N ILE A 43 -33.87 -0.31 -10.44
CA ILE A 43 -34.94 -1.07 -11.10
C ILE A 43 -36.00 -1.52 -10.09
N SER A 44 -35.59 -2.05 -8.93
CA SER A 44 -36.53 -2.54 -7.93
C SER A 44 -37.41 -1.43 -7.33
N HIS A 45 -36.91 -0.20 -7.25
CA HIS A 45 -37.69 0.97 -6.82
C HIS A 45 -38.61 1.50 -7.93
N MET A 46 -38.21 1.41 -9.21
CA MET A 46 -38.98 1.95 -10.33
C MET A 46 -40.10 1.02 -10.79
N ASN A 47 -39.86 -0.29 -10.82
CA ASN A 47 -40.83 -1.26 -11.34
C ASN A 47 -42.22 -1.24 -10.66
N PRO A 48 -42.37 -0.92 -9.37
CA PRO A 48 -43.69 -0.75 -8.76
C PRO A 48 -44.49 0.46 -9.27
N LEU A 49 -43.82 1.46 -9.85
CA LEU A 49 -44.43 2.73 -10.27
C LEU A 49 -44.91 2.74 -11.73
N TYR A 50 -44.47 1.77 -12.54
CA TYR A 50 -44.74 1.72 -13.98
C TYR A 50 -45.39 0.39 -14.38
N GLN A 51 -46.30 0.42 -15.35
CA GLN A 51 -46.91 -0.79 -15.91
C GLN A 51 -45.90 -1.62 -16.71
N SER A 52 -44.94 -0.97 -17.36
CA SER A 52 -43.79 -1.62 -18.01
C SER A 52 -42.70 -1.94 -16.99
N LYS A 53 -42.18 -3.16 -17.02
CA LYS A 53 -41.05 -3.56 -16.17
C LYS A 53 -39.73 -3.19 -16.84
N PHE A 54 -38.90 -2.45 -16.12
CA PHE A 54 -37.50 -2.25 -16.45
C PHE A 54 -36.71 -3.53 -16.14
N THR A 55 -35.79 -3.88 -17.03
CA THR A 55 -34.86 -5.02 -16.94
C THR A 55 -33.42 -4.52 -16.90
N ASP A 56 -32.47 -5.43 -16.67
CA ASP A 56 -31.04 -5.10 -16.61
C ASP A 56 -30.34 -5.03 -17.98
N GLU A 57 -31.09 -5.19 -19.08
CA GLU A 57 -30.57 -5.23 -20.47
C GLU A 57 -29.74 -4.00 -20.86
N TRP A 58 -30.08 -2.84 -20.30
CA TRP A 58 -29.38 -1.56 -20.56
C TRP A 58 -28.29 -1.26 -19.53
N SER A 59 -28.01 -2.18 -18.61
CA SER A 59 -26.92 -2.03 -17.66
C SER A 59 -25.58 -2.14 -18.37
N GLY A 60 -24.62 -1.28 -18.00
CA GLY A 60 -23.23 -1.40 -18.46
C GLY A 60 -22.56 -2.71 -18.03
N PHE A 61 -23.15 -3.46 -17.10
CA PHE A 61 -22.70 -4.77 -16.63
C PHE A 61 -23.72 -5.88 -16.94
N HIS A 62 -24.58 -5.68 -17.94
CA HIS A 62 -25.50 -6.72 -18.39
C HIS A 62 -24.73 -7.98 -18.83
N GLY A 63 -25.16 -9.15 -18.37
CA GLY A 63 -24.51 -10.43 -18.65
C GLY A 63 -23.12 -10.62 -18.02
N VAL A 64 -22.61 -9.65 -17.25
CA VAL A 64 -21.30 -9.74 -16.59
C VAL A 64 -21.45 -10.27 -15.16
N ASP A 65 -20.70 -11.31 -14.82
CA ASP A 65 -20.63 -11.81 -13.44
C ASP A 65 -19.61 -11.00 -12.61
N VAL A 66 -20.03 -9.79 -12.20
CA VAL A 66 -19.20 -8.87 -11.39
C VAL A 66 -18.93 -9.41 -9.99
N GLU A 67 -19.83 -10.23 -9.43
CA GLU A 67 -19.67 -10.82 -8.10
C GLU A 67 -18.58 -11.88 -8.11
N ALA A 68 -18.57 -12.77 -9.12
CA ALA A 68 -17.49 -13.72 -9.30
C ALA A 68 -16.14 -13.02 -9.56
N ARG A 69 -16.13 -11.93 -10.33
CA ARG A 69 -14.90 -11.13 -10.55
C ARG A 69 -14.38 -10.49 -9.27
N LEU A 70 -15.27 -9.94 -8.44
CA LEU A 70 -14.89 -9.41 -7.13
C LEU A 70 -14.37 -10.51 -6.21
N ALA A 71 -15.03 -11.66 -6.16
CA ALA A 71 -14.58 -12.81 -5.37
C ALA A 71 -13.17 -13.28 -5.81
N ALA A 72 -12.93 -13.38 -7.11
CA ALA A 72 -11.62 -13.73 -7.65
C ALA A 72 -10.54 -12.69 -7.30
N ALA A 73 -10.86 -11.39 -7.36
CA ALA A 73 -9.94 -10.34 -6.96
C ALA A 73 -9.62 -10.36 -5.45
N VAL A 74 -10.62 -10.66 -4.60
CA VAL A 74 -10.41 -10.85 -3.16
C VAL A 74 -9.51 -12.06 -2.90
N GLU A 75 -9.75 -13.18 -3.57
CA GLU A 75 -8.91 -14.38 -3.45
C GLU A 75 -7.47 -14.11 -3.90
N ALA A 76 -7.29 -13.39 -5.01
CA ALA A 76 -5.97 -12.99 -5.50
C ALA A 76 -5.25 -12.07 -4.50
N TYR A 77 -5.95 -11.10 -3.92
CA TYR A 77 -5.38 -10.21 -2.90
C TYR A 77 -4.97 -10.97 -1.62
N ASN A 78 -5.82 -11.88 -1.15
CA ASN A 78 -5.55 -12.65 0.08
C ASN A 78 -4.38 -13.64 -0.08
N ASN A 79 -4.10 -14.07 -1.31
CA ASN A 79 -3.00 -14.97 -1.64
C ASN A 79 -1.81 -14.22 -2.29
N LEU A 80 -1.76 -12.89 -2.17
CA LEU A 80 -0.71 -12.08 -2.77
C LEU A 80 0.65 -12.32 -2.09
N SER A 81 1.67 -12.64 -2.90
CA SER A 81 3.07 -12.62 -2.46
C SER A 81 3.64 -11.23 -2.68
N ILE A 82 4.26 -10.65 -1.65
CA ILE A 82 4.96 -9.37 -1.74
C ILE A 82 6.43 -9.66 -1.50
N SER A 83 7.28 -9.46 -2.51
CA SER A 83 8.72 -9.78 -2.44
C SER A 83 9.40 -9.14 -1.23
N ALA A 84 9.02 -7.90 -0.89
CA ALA A 84 9.58 -7.21 0.27
C ALA A 84 9.28 -7.92 1.60
N ILE A 85 8.17 -8.65 1.72
CA ILE A 85 7.87 -9.47 2.90
C ILE A 85 8.79 -10.69 2.94
N ASP A 86 9.00 -11.34 1.80
CA ASP A 86 9.92 -12.49 1.70
C ASP A 86 11.36 -12.08 2.07
N ASP A 87 11.82 -10.90 1.63
CA ASP A 87 13.14 -10.36 1.98
C ASP A 87 13.25 -10.04 3.49
N ILE A 88 12.18 -9.53 4.10
CA ILE A 88 12.12 -9.28 5.56
C ILE A 88 12.19 -10.61 6.32
N ASP A 89 11.40 -11.60 5.92
CA ASP A 89 11.38 -12.92 6.55
C ASP A 89 12.77 -13.57 6.49
N GLU A 90 13.46 -13.49 5.35
CA GLU A 90 14.84 -13.99 5.22
C GLU A 90 15.83 -13.25 6.14
N CYS A 91 15.64 -11.94 6.34
CA CYS A 91 16.46 -11.17 7.27
C CYS A 91 16.21 -11.57 8.73
N LEU A 92 14.96 -11.85 9.10
CA LEU A 92 14.57 -12.20 10.47
C LEU A 92 15.13 -13.56 10.92
N GLU A 93 15.40 -14.48 9.99
CA GLU A 93 15.99 -15.80 10.28
C GLU A 93 17.50 -15.75 10.58
N ALA A 94 18.17 -14.62 10.36
CA ALA A 94 19.61 -14.49 10.61
C ALA A 94 19.96 -13.97 12.01
N GLU A 95 21.12 -14.39 12.54
CA GLU A 95 21.63 -13.94 13.83
C GLU A 95 21.88 -12.42 13.88
N ASP A 96 22.15 -11.80 12.73
CA ASP A 96 22.42 -10.37 12.53
C ASP A 96 21.24 -9.61 11.90
N CYS A 97 20.00 -10.07 12.12
CA CYS A 97 18.79 -9.55 11.48
C CYS A 97 18.64 -8.02 11.50
N VAL A 98 19.04 -7.37 12.60
CA VAL A 98 18.96 -5.90 12.75
C VAL A 98 19.88 -5.19 11.76
N ASP A 99 21.09 -5.70 11.54
CA ASP A 99 22.04 -5.08 10.62
C ASP A 99 21.67 -5.35 9.16
N ARG A 100 21.11 -6.54 8.87
CA ARG A 100 20.54 -6.85 7.55
C ARG A 100 19.35 -5.96 7.21
N LEU A 101 18.40 -5.78 8.13
CA LEU A 101 17.25 -4.89 7.92
C LEU A 101 17.67 -3.42 7.75
N ARG A 102 18.69 -2.97 8.51
CA ARG A 102 19.27 -1.63 8.32
C ARG A 102 19.88 -1.45 6.95
N LEU A 103 20.58 -2.46 6.43
CA LEU A 103 21.19 -2.41 5.10
C LEU A 103 20.14 -2.44 3.98
N LEU A 104 19.11 -3.29 4.13
CA LEU A 104 18.04 -3.48 3.15
C LEU A 104 17.16 -2.23 3.01
N TYR A 105 16.94 -1.53 4.13
CA TYR A 105 16.03 -0.39 4.23
C TYR A 105 16.75 0.86 4.73
N ALA A 106 18.01 1.04 4.35
CA ALA A 106 18.78 2.24 4.67
C ALA A 106 18.08 3.46 4.05
N ASP A 107 17.82 4.49 4.86
CA ASP A 107 17.30 5.75 4.37
C ASP A 107 18.44 6.50 3.65
N PRO A 108 18.33 6.80 2.35
CA PRO A 108 19.39 7.51 1.62
C PRO A 108 19.65 8.92 2.16
N GLU A 109 18.73 9.49 2.95
CA GLU A 109 18.86 10.84 3.53
C GLU A 109 19.50 10.84 4.95
N GLU A 110 19.79 9.67 5.56
CA GLU A 110 20.49 9.60 6.85
C GLU A 110 22.03 9.66 6.71
N ASP A 111 22.60 9.65 5.49
CA ASP A 111 24.05 9.61 5.23
C ASP A 111 24.74 11.00 5.14
N GLU A 112 24.00 12.11 5.25
CA GLU A 112 24.58 13.47 5.27
C GLU A 112 24.88 14.00 6.70
N GLY A 113 25.06 13.09 7.67
CA GLY A 113 24.88 13.42 9.09
C GLY A 113 26.04 13.15 10.05
N GLU A 114 27.25 12.79 9.65
CA GLU A 114 28.46 12.71 10.52
C GLU A 114 29.65 12.40 9.58
N ILE A 115 30.71 13.20 9.39
CA ILE A 115 31.73 13.69 10.31
C ILE A 115 32.38 14.97 9.71
N SER A 116 31.93 16.17 10.11
CA SER A 116 32.66 17.43 9.92
C SER A 116 33.33 17.82 11.24
N GLY A 117 34.65 17.86 11.22
CA GLY A 117 35.52 17.94 12.40
C GLY A 117 35.29 19.13 13.33
N GLY A 118 35.55 18.89 14.61
CA GLY A 118 35.55 19.89 15.67
C GLY A 118 36.44 19.48 16.84
N THR A 119 37.74 19.35 16.60
CA THR A 119 38.72 19.18 17.68
C THR A 119 38.79 20.47 18.50
N LYS A 120 38.56 20.31 19.81
CA LYS A 120 38.59 21.32 20.86
C LYS A 120 40.03 21.61 21.32
N GLY A 121 40.35 22.89 21.55
CA GLY A 121 41.50 23.36 22.34
C GLY A 121 42.13 24.62 21.73
N ASP A 122 42.65 25.61 22.44
CA ASP A 122 42.63 26.05 23.84
C ASP A 122 43.28 27.47 23.82
N ALA A 123 43.02 28.24 24.88
CA ALA A 123 43.59 29.51 25.35
C ALA A 123 44.70 30.26 24.56
N GLY A 124 44.51 31.59 24.44
CA GLY A 124 45.58 32.55 24.15
C GLY A 124 45.16 33.98 24.50
N THR A 125 45.63 34.47 25.64
CA THR A 125 45.29 35.75 26.27
C THR A 125 45.98 36.98 25.64
N SER A 126 45.45 38.15 26.01
CA SER A 126 46.14 39.43 26.31
C SER A 126 46.23 40.51 25.23
N GLY A 127 45.92 41.76 25.63
CA GLY A 127 46.50 42.96 25.03
C GLY A 127 45.58 44.15 24.76
N THR A 128 45.23 44.91 25.80
CA THR A 128 44.80 46.33 25.74
C THR A 128 45.76 47.19 24.91
N LYS A 129 45.23 48.07 24.04
CA LYS A 129 45.18 49.53 24.23
C LYS A 129 44.37 50.22 23.13
#